data_AF-A0A7C3B401-F1
#
_entry.id   AF-A0A7C3B401-F1
#
_cell.length_a   1.000
_cell.length_b   1.000
_cell.length_c   1.000
_cell.angle_alpha   90.00
_cell.angle_beta   90.00
_cell.angle_gamma   90.00
#
_symmetry.space_group_name_H-M   'P 1'
#
loop_
_entity.id
_entity.type
_entity.pdbx_description
1 polymer ?
#
loop_
_entity_poly.entity_id
_entity_poly.type
_entity_poly.pdbx_seq_one_letter_code
_entity_poly.pdbx_strand_id
1 'polypeptide(L)'
;MTTWLIIGGPWYTVSRERIILSLIVGLIPAGVLALGGSCALIKGIPNWSYTWIGTDLMGVVLAIQALAEDRSYLLSPTADYIVIGLIMLAGLLLVGIPALRGWQQAGLVSIGLSTILSISNLHLVAVGPFHRYELAYLAGPLGLLIAVLLYFYVCGKGPACIGILLGIGTLNLGIATLANQVWQPWLSAHGKPSPLLPLMIFSTLLLCVGPIAGVIGKPLNKYLRLRKADELLIKK
;
A
#
# COMPACT_ATOMS: atom_id res chain seq x y z
N MET A 1 3.53 -11.59 -6.07
CA MET A 1 2.96 -12.13 -7.32
C MET A 1 3.93 -13.16 -7.87
N THR A 2 3.90 -14.42 -7.33
CA THR A 2 4.76 -15.61 -7.71
C THR A 2 4.79 -16.77 -6.73
N THR A 3 3.97 -16.72 -5.71
CA THR A 3 3.49 -17.87 -4.95
C THR A 3 2.78 -18.94 -5.79
N TRP A 4 2.56 -18.70 -7.09
CA TRP A 4 2.14 -19.74 -8.04
C TRP A 4 3.13 -20.93 -8.13
N LEU A 5 4.42 -20.74 -7.81
CA LEU A 5 5.42 -21.81 -7.68
C LEU A 5 5.42 -22.51 -6.30
N ILE A 6 4.59 -22.02 -5.37
CA ILE A 6 4.39 -22.51 -3.99
C ILE A 6 2.97 -23.11 -3.85
N ILE A 7 2.33 -23.50 -4.95
CA ILE A 7 1.04 -24.19 -4.91
C ILE A 7 1.28 -25.65 -4.48
N GLY A 8 0.77 -26.03 -3.31
CA GLY A 8 0.56 -27.43 -2.90
C GLY A 8 1.02 -27.84 -1.49
N GLY A 9 1.73 -27.01 -0.73
CA GLY A 9 2.29 -27.43 0.57
C GLY A 9 2.32 -26.33 1.64
N PRO A 10 2.43 -26.68 2.94
CA PRO A 10 2.62 -25.69 3.99
C PRO A 10 3.87 -24.85 3.74
N TRP A 11 3.83 -23.54 4.02
CA TRP A 11 4.95 -22.63 3.71
C TRP A 11 6.29 -23.06 4.34
N TYR A 12 6.24 -23.70 5.52
CA TYR A 12 7.40 -24.25 6.22
C TYR A 12 8.01 -25.51 5.57
N THR A 13 7.36 -26.10 4.56
CA THR A 13 7.86 -27.25 3.80
C THR A 13 8.52 -26.86 2.47
N VAL A 14 8.46 -25.57 2.12
CA VAL A 14 8.97 -25.08 0.85
C VAL A 14 10.49 -24.93 0.93
N SER A 15 11.21 -25.56 0.01
CA SER A 15 12.67 -25.42 -0.10
C SER A 15 13.06 -23.94 -0.26
N ARG A 16 14.16 -23.53 0.40
CA ARG A 16 14.71 -22.17 0.34
C ARG A 16 14.87 -21.62 -1.08
N GLU A 17 15.28 -22.48 -2.03
CA GLU A 17 15.44 -22.14 -3.45
C GLU A 17 14.13 -21.70 -4.10
N ARG A 18 13.02 -22.38 -3.82
CA ARG A 18 11.68 -22.00 -4.32
C ARG A 18 11.20 -20.68 -3.71
N ILE A 19 11.51 -20.43 -2.44
CA ILE A 19 11.21 -19.14 -1.80
C ILE A 19 11.96 -18.02 -2.54
N ILE A 20 13.29 -18.17 -2.72
CA ILE A 20 14.12 -17.19 -3.45
C ILE A 20 13.60 -16.98 -4.87
N LEU A 21 13.31 -18.06 -5.61
CA LEU A 21 12.78 -17.96 -6.97
C LEU A 21 11.43 -17.23 -7.00
N SER A 22 10.53 -17.56 -6.08
CA SER A 22 9.25 -16.85 -5.96
C SER A 22 9.49 -15.37 -5.68
N LEU A 23 10.41 -15.04 -4.78
CA LEU A 23 10.71 -13.65 -4.43
C LEU A 23 11.28 -12.88 -5.64
N ILE A 24 12.22 -13.47 -6.38
CA ILE A 24 12.78 -12.88 -7.62
C ILE A 24 11.69 -12.63 -8.65
N VAL A 25 10.90 -13.63 -8.98
CA VAL A 25 9.88 -13.48 -10.03
C VAL A 25 8.79 -12.49 -9.58
N GLY A 26 8.56 -12.33 -8.27
CA GLY A 26 7.62 -11.35 -7.71
C GLY A 26 8.17 -9.93 -7.69
N LEU A 27 9.49 -9.80 -7.51
CA LEU A 27 10.22 -8.53 -7.59
C LEU A 27 10.30 -8.00 -9.03
N ILE A 28 10.25 -8.84 -10.06
CA ILE A 28 10.28 -8.38 -11.46
C ILE A 28 9.10 -7.43 -11.78
N PRO A 29 7.82 -7.84 -11.65
CA PRO A 29 6.70 -6.95 -11.93
C PRO A 29 6.67 -5.76 -10.95
N ALA A 30 7.03 -5.96 -9.67
CA ALA A 30 7.14 -4.85 -8.72
C ALA A 30 8.20 -3.82 -9.13
N GLY A 31 9.37 -4.27 -9.59
CA GLY A 31 10.44 -3.42 -10.10
C GLY A 31 10.06 -2.71 -11.39
N VAL A 32 9.35 -3.38 -12.30
CA VAL A 32 8.80 -2.75 -13.52
C VAL A 32 7.79 -1.66 -13.16
N LEU A 33 6.89 -1.91 -12.21
CA LEU A 33 5.91 -0.92 -11.73
C LEU A 33 6.61 0.25 -11.03
N ALA A 34 7.60 -0.02 -10.18
CA ALA A 34 8.36 1.01 -9.48
C ALA A 34 9.18 1.88 -10.43
N LEU A 35 9.83 1.29 -11.43
CA LEU A 35 10.56 2.02 -12.47
C LEU A 35 9.60 2.82 -13.35
N GLY A 36 8.44 2.25 -13.71
CA GLY A 36 7.38 2.93 -14.44
C GLY A 36 6.82 4.12 -13.67
N GLY A 37 6.50 3.95 -12.40
CA GLY A 37 6.04 4.99 -11.48
C GLY A 37 7.08 6.08 -11.20
N SER A 38 8.36 5.70 -11.10
CA SER A 38 9.47 6.64 -10.90
C SER A 38 9.78 7.44 -12.16
N CYS A 39 9.87 6.78 -13.31
CA CYS A 39 10.04 7.46 -14.61
C CYS A 39 8.85 8.38 -14.89
N ALA A 40 7.66 7.97 -14.46
CA ALA A 40 6.47 8.78 -14.50
C ALA A 40 6.58 10.09 -13.71
N LEU A 41 7.08 10.02 -12.49
CA LEU A 41 7.26 11.21 -11.67
C LEU A 41 8.22 12.22 -12.29
N ILE A 42 9.30 11.73 -12.90
CA ILE A 42 10.34 12.57 -13.51
C ILE A 42 9.82 13.27 -14.78
N LYS A 43 9.00 12.58 -15.59
CA LYS A 43 8.52 13.10 -16.87
C LYS A 43 7.22 13.91 -16.80
N GLY A 44 6.70 14.21 -15.61
CA GLY A 44 5.48 15.00 -15.44
C GLY A 44 4.20 14.24 -15.81
N ILE A 45 4.07 13.00 -15.33
CA ILE A 45 3.00 12.08 -15.75
C ILE A 45 1.64 12.34 -15.09
N PRO A 46 0.55 11.90 -15.76
CA PRO A 46 -0.83 11.93 -15.29
C PRO A 46 -1.02 11.63 -13.81
N ASN A 47 -2.08 12.24 -13.25
CA ASN A 47 -2.40 12.21 -11.83
C ASN A 47 -2.45 10.79 -11.24
N TRP A 48 -2.84 9.77 -12.00
CA TRP A 48 -2.87 8.38 -11.50
C TRP A 48 -1.49 7.83 -11.07
N SER A 49 -0.38 8.46 -11.47
CA SER A 49 0.97 8.09 -11.05
C SER A 49 1.16 8.09 -9.52
N TYR A 50 0.43 8.94 -8.80
CA TYR A 50 0.47 9.01 -7.34
C TYR A 50 0.04 7.71 -6.65
N THR A 51 -0.83 6.92 -7.28
CA THR A 51 -1.24 5.63 -6.70
C THR A 51 -0.10 4.64 -6.70
N TRP A 52 0.72 4.60 -7.75
CA TRP A 52 1.87 3.71 -7.82
C TRP A 52 2.91 4.03 -6.75
N ILE A 53 3.13 5.31 -6.43
CA ILE A 53 3.99 5.70 -5.29
C ILE A 53 3.53 5.04 -3.99
N GLY A 54 2.23 5.11 -3.69
CA GLY A 54 1.67 4.49 -2.50
C GLY A 54 1.81 2.97 -2.53
N THR A 55 1.53 2.36 -3.68
CA THR A 55 1.67 0.93 -3.89
C THR A 55 3.12 0.46 -3.70
N ASP A 56 4.10 1.16 -4.26
CA ASP A 56 5.52 0.83 -4.16
C ASP A 56 6.02 0.97 -2.72
N LEU A 57 5.66 2.07 -2.03
CA LEU A 57 6.06 2.28 -0.64
C LEU A 57 5.55 1.14 0.27
N MET A 58 4.27 0.81 0.18
CA MET A 58 3.73 -0.28 0.99
C MET A 58 4.23 -1.65 0.50
N GLY A 59 4.50 -1.83 -0.78
CA GLY A 59 5.17 -3.01 -1.32
C GLY A 59 6.55 -3.24 -0.69
N VAL A 60 7.35 -2.18 -0.54
CA VAL A 60 8.64 -2.21 0.17
C VAL A 60 8.44 -2.56 1.65
N VAL A 61 7.47 -1.95 2.33
CA VAL A 61 7.16 -2.26 3.74
C VAL A 61 6.82 -3.74 3.91
N LEU A 62 5.95 -4.28 3.06
CA LEU A 62 5.56 -5.69 3.09
C LEU A 62 6.72 -6.62 2.73
N ALA A 63 7.61 -6.23 1.81
CA ALA A 63 8.79 -7.01 1.47
C ALA A 63 9.78 -7.07 2.63
N ILE A 64 10.01 -5.95 3.33
CA ILE A 64 10.86 -5.91 4.52
C ILE A 64 10.26 -6.75 5.64
N GLN A 65 8.95 -6.66 5.85
CA GLN A 65 8.24 -7.51 6.82
C GLN A 65 8.44 -8.99 6.50
N ALA A 66 8.21 -9.40 5.25
CA ALA A 66 8.38 -10.79 4.82
C ALA A 66 9.82 -11.28 5.01
N LEU A 67 10.81 -10.44 4.70
CA LEU A 67 12.22 -10.77 4.96
C LEU A 67 12.47 -10.94 6.47
N ALA A 68 11.90 -10.05 7.31
CA ALA A 68 12.10 -10.05 8.76
C ALA A 68 11.50 -11.28 9.45
N GLU A 69 10.43 -11.87 8.90
CA GLU A 69 9.80 -13.08 9.46
C GLU A 69 10.71 -14.33 9.37
N ASP A 70 11.64 -14.38 8.42
CA ASP A 70 12.55 -15.53 8.20
C ASP A 70 13.78 -15.55 9.13
N ARG A 71 14.03 -14.48 9.91
CA ARG A 71 15.24 -14.38 10.74
C ARG A 71 14.92 -13.85 12.13
N SER A 72 15.59 -14.38 13.15
CA SER A 72 15.55 -13.82 14.50
C SER A 72 16.06 -12.37 14.53
N TYR A 73 17.02 -12.02 13.67
CA TYR A 73 17.44 -10.64 13.38
C TYR A 73 17.84 -10.52 11.91
N LEU A 74 17.21 -9.59 11.17
CA LEU A 74 17.63 -9.29 9.80
C LEU A 74 18.82 -8.34 9.76
N LEU A 75 18.81 -7.38 10.69
CA LEU A 75 19.78 -6.32 10.88
C LEU A 75 20.13 -6.23 12.36
N SER A 76 21.24 -5.56 12.70
CA SER A 76 21.48 -5.18 14.10
C SER A 76 20.36 -4.27 14.60
N PRO A 77 20.04 -4.25 15.92
CA PRO A 77 18.98 -3.40 16.45
C PRO A 77 19.10 -1.93 16.04
N THR A 78 20.33 -1.39 16.00
CA THR A 78 20.61 -0.03 15.54
C THR A 78 20.29 0.16 14.06
N ALA A 79 20.66 -0.81 13.21
CA ALA A 79 20.37 -0.74 11.78
C ALA A 79 18.87 -0.88 11.49
N ASP A 80 18.12 -1.63 12.31
CA ASP A 80 16.67 -1.73 12.20
C ASP A 80 15.98 -0.39 12.47
N TYR A 81 16.36 0.32 13.55
CA TYR A 81 15.86 1.68 13.81
C TYR A 81 16.19 2.67 12.69
N ILE A 82 17.37 2.57 12.08
CA ILE A 82 17.76 3.42 10.95
C ILE A 82 16.84 3.13 9.75
N VAL A 83 16.61 1.86 9.41
CA VAL A 83 15.73 1.47 8.30
C VAL A 83 14.30 1.92 8.54
N ILE A 84 13.76 1.71 9.75
CA ILE A 84 12.43 2.21 10.13
C ILE A 84 12.37 3.74 9.99
N GLY A 85 13.37 4.46 10.50
CA GLY A 85 13.45 5.92 10.37
C GLY A 85 13.48 6.40 8.92
N LEU A 86 14.24 5.71 8.05
CA LEU A 86 14.29 6.01 6.62
C LEU A 86 12.95 5.74 5.93
N ILE A 87 12.26 4.63 6.25
CA ILE A 87 10.94 4.31 5.71
C ILE A 87 9.90 5.35 6.17
N MET A 88 9.93 5.73 7.45
CA MET A 88 9.04 6.76 7.99
C MET A 88 9.27 8.11 7.30
N LEU A 89 10.54 8.50 7.10
CA LEU A 89 10.90 9.73 6.39
C LEU A 89 10.43 9.66 4.93
N ALA A 90 10.67 8.55 4.24
CA ALA A 90 10.19 8.34 2.88
C ALA A 90 8.67 8.43 2.80
N GLY A 91 7.94 7.76 3.71
CA GLY A 91 6.49 7.84 3.78
C GLY A 91 5.97 9.26 4.01
N LEU A 92 6.62 10.00 4.92
CA LEU A 92 6.28 11.40 5.18
C LEU A 92 6.47 12.27 3.92
N LEU A 93 7.57 12.09 3.19
CA LEU A 93 7.84 12.84 1.96
C LEU A 93 6.88 12.45 0.83
N LEU A 94 6.63 11.15 0.65
CA LEU A 94 5.78 10.61 -0.42
C LEU A 94 4.30 10.94 -0.22
N VAL A 95 3.84 11.17 1.01
CA VAL A 95 2.49 11.70 1.29
C VAL A 95 2.48 13.23 1.31
N GLY A 96 3.50 13.84 1.93
CA GLY A 96 3.59 15.29 2.13
C GLY A 96 3.72 16.09 0.83
N ILE A 97 4.57 15.65 -0.10
CA ILE A 97 4.77 16.35 -1.38
C ILE A 97 3.47 16.36 -2.21
N PRO A 98 2.74 15.25 -2.41
CA PRO A 98 1.43 15.26 -3.05
C PRO A 98 0.37 16.04 -2.26
N ALA A 99 0.41 16.02 -0.92
CA ALA A 99 -0.51 16.80 -0.09
C ALA A 99 -0.42 18.31 -0.34
N LEU A 100 0.79 18.82 -0.59
CA LEU A 100 1.00 20.22 -1.01
C LEU A 100 0.40 20.52 -2.39
N ARG A 101 0.19 19.53 -3.25
CA ARG A 101 -0.43 19.71 -4.58
C ARG A 101 -1.96 19.63 -4.51
N GLY A 102 -2.50 18.95 -3.50
CA GLY A 102 -3.92 18.89 -3.19
C GLY A 102 -4.32 17.58 -2.52
N TRP A 103 -5.47 17.60 -1.87
CA TRP A 103 -6.01 16.42 -1.17
C TRP A 103 -6.33 15.25 -2.10
N GLN A 104 -6.66 15.52 -3.38
CA GLN A 104 -6.95 14.48 -4.36
C GLN A 104 -5.66 13.74 -4.77
N GLN A 105 -4.55 14.45 -4.98
CA GLN A 105 -3.26 13.86 -5.30
C GLN A 105 -2.72 13.03 -4.13
N ALA A 106 -2.83 13.54 -2.91
CA ALA A 106 -2.48 12.75 -1.73
C ALA A 106 -3.44 11.57 -1.49
N GLY A 107 -4.71 11.73 -1.81
CA GLY A 107 -5.70 10.66 -1.82
C GLY A 107 -5.31 9.49 -2.71
N LEU A 108 -4.75 9.75 -3.89
CA LEU A 108 -4.24 8.71 -4.78
C LEU A 108 -3.11 7.89 -4.15
N VAL A 109 -2.18 8.52 -3.43
CA VAL A 109 -1.13 7.82 -2.66
C VAL A 109 -1.75 6.92 -1.60
N SER A 110 -2.70 7.44 -0.84
CA SER A 110 -3.42 6.69 0.20
C SER A 110 -4.23 5.50 -0.35
N ILE A 111 -4.85 5.67 -1.52
CA ILE A 111 -5.50 4.56 -2.22
C ILE A 111 -4.46 3.48 -2.53
N GLY A 112 -3.30 3.85 -3.09
CA GLY A 112 -2.21 2.91 -3.38
C GLY A 112 -1.72 2.15 -2.15
N LEU A 113 -1.47 2.86 -1.05
CA LEU A 113 -1.01 2.29 0.22
C LEU A 113 -2.01 1.28 0.81
N SER A 114 -3.28 1.67 0.92
CA SER A 114 -4.30 0.85 1.57
C SER A 114 -4.75 -0.34 0.72
N THR A 115 -4.82 -0.17 -0.61
CA THR A 115 -5.25 -1.23 -1.53
C THR A 115 -4.19 -2.33 -1.66
N ILE A 116 -2.90 -1.99 -1.72
CA ILE A 116 -1.86 -3.04 -1.78
C ILE A 116 -1.75 -3.83 -0.47
N LEU A 117 -1.96 -3.18 0.69
CA LEU A 117 -2.11 -3.88 1.97
C LEU A 117 -3.32 -4.83 1.95
N SER A 118 -4.44 -4.39 1.38
CA SER A 118 -5.64 -5.23 1.31
C SER A 118 -5.43 -6.43 0.37
N ILE A 119 -4.88 -6.21 -0.82
CA ILE A 119 -4.57 -7.28 -1.76
C ILE A 119 -3.51 -8.24 -1.18
N SER A 120 -2.53 -7.75 -0.41
CA SER A 120 -1.57 -8.62 0.26
C SER A 120 -2.24 -9.50 1.33
N ASN A 121 -3.27 -9.02 2.02
CA ASN A 121 -4.07 -9.86 2.93
C ASN A 121 -4.78 -11.00 2.19
N LEU A 122 -5.36 -10.78 1.01
CA LEU A 122 -5.89 -11.88 0.19
C LEU A 122 -4.79 -12.87 -0.20
N HIS A 123 -3.59 -12.35 -0.43
CA HIS A 123 -2.47 -13.20 -0.74
C HIS A 123 -2.09 -14.11 0.44
N LEU A 124 -2.11 -13.60 1.68
CA LEU A 124 -1.86 -14.39 2.89
C LEU A 124 -2.86 -15.53 3.08
N VAL A 125 -4.10 -15.38 2.61
CA VAL A 125 -5.12 -16.44 2.63
C VAL A 125 -4.74 -17.62 1.70
N ALA A 126 -3.97 -17.35 0.65
CA ALA A 126 -3.45 -18.39 -0.24
C ALA A 126 -2.26 -19.16 0.35
N VAL A 127 -1.60 -18.59 1.38
CA VAL A 127 -0.48 -19.20 2.08
C VAL A 127 -1.01 -20.14 3.16
N GLY A 128 -0.32 -21.25 3.40
CA GLY A 128 -0.72 -22.24 4.41
C GLY A 128 -0.91 -21.60 5.80
N PRO A 129 -1.82 -22.12 6.65
CA PRO A 129 -2.24 -23.53 6.65
C PRO A 129 -3.56 -23.86 5.94
N PHE A 130 -4.28 -22.88 5.38
CA PHE A 130 -5.66 -23.09 4.91
C PHE A 130 -5.84 -23.31 3.40
N HIS A 131 -4.77 -23.11 2.60
CA HIS A 131 -4.71 -23.39 1.16
C HIS A 131 -5.98 -23.01 0.37
N ARG A 132 -6.55 -21.83 0.64
CA ARG A 132 -7.80 -21.36 -0.01
C ARG A 132 -7.49 -20.65 -1.33
N TYR A 133 -7.01 -21.40 -2.32
CA TYR A 133 -6.71 -20.88 -3.66
C TYR A 133 -7.93 -20.23 -4.32
N GLU A 134 -9.13 -20.74 -4.03
CA GLU A 134 -10.42 -20.18 -4.48
C GLU A 134 -10.58 -18.70 -4.09
N LEU A 135 -10.15 -18.34 -2.89
CA LEU A 135 -10.19 -16.97 -2.40
C LEU A 135 -9.06 -16.11 -2.97
N ALA A 136 -7.93 -16.73 -3.34
CA ALA A 136 -6.85 -16.03 -4.02
C ALA A 136 -7.29 -15.52 -5.40
N TYR A 137 -8.15 -16.25 -6.10
CA TYR A 137 -8.71 -15.81 -7.38
C TYR A 137 -9.57 -14.55 -7.25
N LEU A 138 -10.14 -14.24 -6.07
CA LEU A 138 -10.87 -13.00 -5.83
C LEU A 138 -9.97 -11.76 -5.95
N ALA A 139 -8.64 -11.90 -5.80
CA ALA A 139 -7.71 -10.78 -5.95
C ALA A 139 -7.77 -10.15 -7.35
N GLY A 140 -8.03 -10.95 -8.40
CA GLY A 140 -8.17 -10.46 -9.77
C GLY A 140 -9.40 -9.55 -9.95
N PRO A 141 -10.62 -10.06 -9.72
CA PRO A 141 -11.85 -9.25 -9.79
C PRO A 141 -11.85 -8.06 -8.85
N LEU A 142 -11.36 -8.20 -7.61
CA LEU A 142 -11.26 -7.09 -6.66
C LEU A 142 -10.24 -6.05 -7.12
N GLY A 143 -9.09 -6.47 -7.65
CA GLY A 143 -8.11 -5.57 -8.25
C GLY A 143 -8.67 -4.79 -9.43
N LEU A 144 -9.46 -5.44 -10.29
CA LEU A 144 -10.15 -4.79 -11.41
C LEU A 144 -11.19 -3.78 -10.91
N LEU A 145 -11.99 -4.14 -9.91
CA LEU A 145 -12.96 -3.24 -9.29
C LEU A 145 -12.28 -2.00 -8.66
N ILE A 146 -11.18 -2.20 -7.94
CA ILE A 146 -10.36 -1.12 -7.38
C ILE A 146 -9.80 -0.23 -8.51
N ALA A 147 -9.35 -0.81 -9.62
CA ALA A 147 -8.86 -0.05 -10.77
C ALA A 147 -9.96 0.81 -11.42
N VAL A 148 -11.19 0.29 -11.53
CA VAL A 148 -12.36 1.05 -12.01
C VAL A 148 -12.69 2.21 -11.06
N LEU A 149 -12.71 1.95 -9.75
CA LEU A 149 -12.92 3.00 -8.74
C LEU A 149 -11.82 4.06 -8.79
N LEU A 150 -10.56 3.65 -8.93
CA LEU A 150 -9.43 4.55 -9.09
C LEU A 150 -9.57 5.43 -10.34
N TYR A 151 -10.00 4.86 -11.47
CA TYR A 151 -10.28 5.63 -12.68
C TYR A 151 -11.34 6.71 -12.42
N PHE A 152 -12.46 6.35 -11.80
CA PHE A 152 -13.48 7.32 -11.41
C PHE A 152 -12.97 8.35 -10.40
N TYR A 153 -12.03 7.99 -9.52
CA TYR A 153 -11.45 8.93 -8.56
C TYR A 153 -10.60 9.99 -9.28
N VAL A 154 -9.86 9.57 -10.31
CA VAL A 154 -9.03 10.45 -11.13
C VAL A 154 -9.89 11.39 -11.98
N CYS A 155 -10.98 10.89 -12.55
CA CYS A 155 -11.92 11.69 -13.35
C CYS A 155 -12.92 12.50 -12.51
N GLY A 156 -13.08 12.13 -11.24
CA GLY A 156 -14.09 12.67 -10.34
C GLY A 156 -13.78 14.06 -9.81
N LYS A 157 -14.81 14.69 -9.25
CA LYS A 157 -14.73 15.98 -8.55
C LYS A 157 -15.14 15.80 -7.08
N GLY A 158 -14.52 16.57 -6.19
CA GLY A 158 -14.97 16.85 -4.82
C GLY A 158 -15.75 15.72 -4.13
N PRO A 159 -17.10 15.80 -4.10
CA PRO A 159 -17.94 14.84 -3.41
C PRO A 159 -17.90 13.42 -3.99
N ALA A 160 -17.76 13.26 -5.31
CA ALA A 160 -17.65 11.94 -5.92
C ALA A 160 -16.40 11.20 -5.44
N CYS A 161 -15.28 11.93 -5.29
CA CYS A 161 -14.04 11.38 -4.78
C CYS A 161 -14.15 10.87 -3.34
N ILE A 162 -14.98 11.51 -2.50
CA ILE A 162 -15.27 11.04 -1.13
C ILE A 162 -16.05 9.72 -1.18
N GLY A 163 -17.11 9.65 -2.01
CA GLY A 163 -17.88 8.41 -2.19
C GLY A 163 -16.99 7.25 -2.67
N ILE A 164 -16.05 7.53 -3.57
CA ILE A 164 -15.10 6.53 -4.06
C ILE A 164 -14.10 6.09 -2.98
N LEU A 165 -13.58 7.02 -2.16
CA LEU A 165 -12.74 6.65 -1.01
C LEU A 165 -13.50 5.76 -0.03
N LEU A 166 -14.78 6.07 0.25
CA LEU A 166 -15.62 5.21 1.08
C LEU A 166 -15.79 3.82 0.45
N GLY A 167 -16.06 3.74 -0.86
CA GLY A 167 -16.17 2.46 -1.57
C GLY A 167 -14.89 1.63 -1.50
N ILE A 168 -13.72 2.24 -1.73
CA ILE A 168 -12.42 1.58 -1.58
C ILE A 168 -12.20 1.14 -0.12
N GLY A 169 -12.56 1.98 0.85
CA GLY A 169 -12.52 1.64 2.27
C GLY A 169 -13.36 0.42 2.59
N THR A 170 -14.61 0.37 2.13
CA THR A 170 -15.50 -0.79 2.31
C THR A 170 -14.92 -2.06 1.71
N LEU A 171 -14.32 -2.00 0.51
CA LEU A 171 -13.64 -3.15 -0.10
C LEU A 171 -12.45 -3.62 0.75
N ASN A 172 -11.60 -2.70 1.20
CA ASN A 172 -10.44 -3.00 2.04
C ASN A 172 -10.87 -3.66 3.37
N LEU A 173 -11.92 -3.14 4.01
CA LEU A 173 -12.48 -3.73 5.23
C LEU A 173 -13.07 -5.12 4.98
N GLY A 174 -13.81 -5.30 3.88
CA GLY A 174 -14.35 -6.60 3.49
C GLY A 174 -13.26 -7.65 3.28
N ILE A 175 -12.15 -7.26 2.64
CA ILE A 175 -10.98 -8.12 2.47
C ILE A 175 -10.35 -8.48 3.82
N ALA A 176 -10.17 -7.51 4.72
CA ALA A 176 -9.62 -7.76 6.06
C ALA A 176 -10.52 -8.71 6.87
N THR A 177 -11.85 -8.54 6.79
CA THR A 177 -12.82 -9.45 7.43
C THR A 177 -12.74 -10.86 6.86
N LEU A 178 -12.68 -11.00 5.53
CA LEU A 178 -12.54 -12.29 4.86
C LEU A 178 -11.24 -13.00 5.28
N ALA A 179 -10.12 -12.27 5.28
CA ALA A 179 -8.83 -12.79 5.73
C ALA A 179 -8.91 -13.26 7.19
N ASN A 180 -9.49 -12.44 8.08
CA ASN A 180 -9.66 -12.84 9.47
C ASN A 180 -10.53 -14.10 9.63
N GLN A 181 -11.64 -14.21 8.92
CA GLN A 181 -12.52 -15.39 8.98
C GLN A 181 -11.79 -16.67 8.61
N VAL A 182 -10.89 -16.61 7.62
CA VAL A 182 -10.09 -17.77 7.21
C VAL A 182 -9.05 -18.13 8.27
N TRP A 183 -8.41 -17.14 8.90
CA TRP A 183 -7.37 -17.37 9.90
C TRP A 183 -7.90 -17.67 11.31
N GLN A 184 -9.15 -17.29 11.61
CA GLN A 184 -9.74 -17.37 12.95
C GLN A 184 -9.65 -18.76 13.61
N PRO A 185 -9.95 -19.89 12.92
CA PRO A 185 -9.86 -21.21 13.55
C PRO A 185 -8.45 -21.55 14.03
N TRP A 186 -7.42 -21.18 13.25
CA TRP A 186 -6.04 -21.43 13.62
C TRP A 186 -5.60 -20.50 14.74
N LEU A 187 -5.99 -19.23 14.70
CA LEU A 187 -5.71 -18.28 15.78
C LEU A 187 -6.31 -18.75 17.11
N SER A 188 -7.57 -19.20 17.10
CA SER A 188 -8.22 -19.73 18.31
C SER A 188 -7.54 -21.00 18.84
N ALA A 189 -7.14 -21.91 17.94
CA ALA A 189 -6.46 -23.14 18.33
C ALA A 189 -5.09 -22.90 18.97
N HIS A 190 -4.45 -21.76 18.66
CA HIS A 190 -3.14 -21.37 19.20
C HIS A 190 -3.24 -20.29 20.28
N GLY A 191 -4.45 -19.99 20.79
CA GLY A 191 -4.67 -18.97 21.82
C GLY A 191 -4.27 -17.55 21.38
N LYS A 192 -4.21 -17.27 20.07
CA LYS A 192 -3.85 -15.96 19.52
C LYS A 192 -5.10 -15.09 19.32
N PRO A 193 -5.04 -13.79 19.64
CA PRO A 193 -6.15 -12.88 19.41
C PRO A 193 -6.35 -12.62 17.90
N SER A 194 -7.56 -12.21 17.54
CA SER A 194 -7.88 -11.78 16.17
C SER A 194 -7.17 -10.46 15.83
N PRO A 195 -6.45 -10.36 14.69
CA PRO A 195 -5.82 -9.13 14.24
C PRO A 195 -6.78 -8.19 13.50
N LEU A 196 -8.09 -8.53 13.41
CA LEU A 196 -9.05 -7.81 12.57
C LEU A 196 -9.14 -6.32 12.92
N LEU A 197 -9.35 -5.99 14.20
CA LEU A 197 -9.53 -4.60 14.61
C LEU A 197 -8.28 -3.75 14.34
N PRO A 198 -7.05 -4.18 14.75
CA PRO A 198 -5.82 -3.49 14.37
C PRO A 198 -5.69 -3.30 12.85
N LEU A 199 -6.01 -4.32 12.06
CA LEU A 199 -5.90 -4.27 10.60
C LEU A 199 -6.89 -3.27 9.97
N MET A 200 -8.13 -3.25 10.46
CA MET A 200 -9.16 -2.28 10.02
C MET A 200 -8.74 -0.85 10.34
N ILE A 201 -8.22 -0.60 11.55
CA ILE A 201 -7.72 0.71 11.97
C ILE A 201 -6.56 1.12 11.07
N PHE A 202 -5.57 0.25 10.90
CA PHE A 202 -4.38 0.54 10.12
C PHE A 202 -4.72 0.82 8.65
N SER A 203 -5.55 -0.03 8.03
CA SER A 203 -6.02 0.19 6.65
C SER A 203 -6.79 1.50 6.49
N THR A 204 -7.64 1.86 7.46
CA THR A 204 -8.39 3.12 7.44
C THR A 204 -7.45 4.31 7.58
N LEU A 205 -6.47 4.25 8.49
CA LEU A 205 -5.46 5.30 8.65
C LEU A 205 -4.67 5.51 7.36
N LEU A 206 -4.25 4.44 6.68
CA LEU A 206 -3.53 4.52 5.41
C LEU A 206 -4.38 5.13 4.29
N LEU A 207 -5.67 4.82 4.24
CA LEU A 207 -6.57 5.40 3.25
C LEU A 207 -6.86 6.89 3.52
N CYS A 208 -6.84 7.30 4.79
CA CYS A 208 -7.17 8.65 5.21
C CYS A 208 -5.96 9.59 5.33
N VAL A 209 -4.74 9.08 5.50
CA VAL A 209 -3.56 9.92 5.78
C VAL A 209 -3.30 10.96 4.68
N GLY A 210 -3.45 10.59 3.41
CA GLY A 210 -3.26 11.47 2.27
C GLY A 210 -4.30 12.57 2.17
N PRO A 211 -5.61 12.25 2.12
CA PRO A 211 -6.67 13.25 2.12
C PRO A 211 -6.58 14.21 3.31
N ILE A 212 -6.34 13.69 4.52
CA ILE A 212 -6.19 14.49 5.74
C ILE A 212 -4.97 15.41 5.62
N ALA A 213 -3.80 14.88 5.26
CA ALA A 213 -2.59 15.68 5.05
C ALA A 213 -2.80 16.77 3.99
N GLY A 214 -3.51 16.47 2.91
CA GLY A 214 -3.80 17.43 1.86
C GLY A 214 -4.78 18.53 2.29
N VAL A 215 -5.73 18.23 3.18
CA VAL A 215 -6.61 19.26 3.78
C VAL A 215 -5.83 20.15 4.75
N ILE A 216 -5.04 19.54 5.64
CA ILE A 216 -4.19 20.24 6.61
C ILE A 216 -3.11 21.07 5.91
N GLY A 217 -2.59 20.62 4.76
CA GLY A 217 -1.56 21.29 3.98
C GLY A 217 -2.05 22.49 3.15
N LYS A 218 -3.37 22.72 3.03
CA LYS A 218 -3.92 23.84 2.23
C LYS A 218 -3.41 25.23 2.68
N PRO A 219 -3.39 25.57 3.98
CA PRO A 219 -2.88 26.87 4.45
C PRO A 219 -1.41 27.05 4.11
N LEU A 220 -0.60 26.00 4.29
CA LEU A 220 0.82 26.01 3.98
C LEU A 220 1.08 26.24 2.49
N ASN A 221 0.34 25.56 1.60
CA ASN A 221 0.43 25.78 0.16
C ASN A 221 0.05 27.22 -0.23
N LYS A 222 -1.00 27.79 0.38
CA LYS A 222 -1.39 29.18 0.16
C LYS A 222 -0.25 30.15 0.53
N TYR A 223 0.38 29.93 1.69
CA TYR A 223 1.52 30.72 2.14
C TYR A 223 2.73 30.63 1.19
N LEU A 224 3.10 29.41 0.78
CA LEU A 224 4.22 29.18 -0.14
C LEU A 224 4.01 29.85 -1.51
N ARG A 225 2.77 29.87 -2.01
CA ARG A 225 2.44 30.54 -3.29
C ARG A 225 2.55 32.06 -3.19
N LEU A 226 2.11 32.65 -2.07
CA LEU A 226 2.21 34.10 -1.83
C LEU A 226 3.68 34.53 -1.78
N ARG A 227 4.50 33.85 -0.98
CA ARG A 227 5.94 34.12 -0.90
C ARG A 227 6.65 34.06 -2.26
N LYS A 228 6.30 33.06 -3.08
CA LYS A 228 6.88 32.92 -4.43
C LYS A 228 6.46 34.05 -5.37
N ALA A 229 5.27 34.62 -5.19
CA ALA A 229 4.82 35.78 -5.97
C ALA A 229 5.60 37.04 -5.58
N ASP A 230 5.86 37.24 -4.28
CA ASP A 230 6.65 38.37 -3.77
C ASP A 230 8.09 38.33 -4.30
N GLU A 231 8.72 37.15 -4.33
CA GLU A 231 10.08 36.96 -4.88
C GLU A 231 10.18 37.27 -6.38
N LEU A 232 9.08 37.11 -7.14
CA LEU A 232 9.03 37.44 -8.57
C LEU A 232 8.82 38.94 -8.83
N LEU A 233 8.20 39.66 -7.90
CA LEU A 233 8.02 41.11 -8.00
C LEU A 233 9.32 41.87 -7.70
N ILE A 234 10.15 41.37 -6.77
CA ILE A 234 11.46 41.98 -6.44
C ILE A 234 12.48 41.84 -7.58
N LYS A 235 12.31 40.85 -8.47
CA LYS A 235 13.23 40.59 -9.59
C LYS A 235 12.90 41.37 -10.88
N LYS A 236 11.86 42.20 -10.89
CA LYS A 236 11.47 43.05 -12.02
C LYS A 236 11.81 44.51 -11.74
#